data_AF-A0A2H1FWM2-F1
#
_entry.id   AF-A0A2H1FWM2-F1
#
_cell.length_a   1.000
_cell.length_b   1.000
_cell.length_c   1.000
_cell.angle_alpha   90.00
_cell.angle_beta   90.00
_cell.angle_gamma   90.00
#
_symmetry.space_group_name_H-M   'P 1'
#
loop_
_entity.id
_entity.type
_entity.pdbx_description
1 polymer ?
#
loop_
_entity_poly.entity_id
_entity_poly.type
_entity_poly.pdbx_seq_one_letter_code
_entity_poly.pdbx_strand_id
1 'polypeptide(L)'
;MADAAEITIVEAGEIVETGERSPESMHLPGLNVNRLFKGEEWGKIEVLKLDEGDDNKKEMTTRDVIAQRAAKEFVPGSSCNTGWACRTLASDYAAKDGRHVFVQSENGVIDVGGYPKKGEESSDCINAGKETILPIPGASTFGSDVSFGQIRGGHLDMTVLGALECSQYGDIANYMIPGKMVTRHGWRHGSRRKF
;
A
#
# COMPACT_ATOMS: atom_id res chain seq x y z
N MET A 1 15.43 -5.59 -7.33
CA MET A 1 16.22 -6.63 -6.61
C MET A 1 16.95 -7.51 -7.60
N ALA A 2 16.23 -8.07 -8.58
CA ALA A 2 16.81 -8.95 -9.61
C ALA A 2 17.96 -8.33 -10.42
N ASP A 3 18.04 -7.00 -10.48
CA ASP A 3 19.05 -6.27 -11.26
C ASP A 3 20.34 -5.95 -10.48
N ALA A 4 20.46 -6.45 -9.24
CA ALA A 4 21.52 -6.07 -8.31
C ALA A 4 22.25 -7.26 -7.69
N ALA A 5 22.26 -8.41 -8.38
CA ALA A 5 22.93 -9.63 -7.93
C ALA A 5 23.77 -10.26 -9.05
N GLU A 6 24.85 -10.94 -8.67
CA GLU A 6 25.64 -11.76 -9.60
C GLU A 6 24.86 -13.00 -10.05
N ILE A 7 24.05 -13.58 -9.14
CA ILE A 7 23.17 -14.70 -9.41
C ILE A 7 21.78 -14.37 -8.90
N THR A 8 20.83 -14.23 -9.81
CA THR A 8 19.41 -14.07 -9.55
C THR A 8 18.67 -15.40 -9.75
N ILE A 9 17.95 -15.80 -8.72
CA ILE A 9 17.10 -17.00 -8.72
C ILE A 9 15.65 -16.53 -8.59
N VAL A 10 14.78 -16.95 -9.51
CA VAL A 10 13.37 -16.57 -9.56
C VAL A 10 12.49 -17.81 -9.39
N GLU A 11 11.49 -17.70 -8.53
CA GLU A 11 10.36 -18.62 -8.44
C GLU A 11 9.17 -18.04 -9.19
N ALA A 12 8.46 -18.83 -10.00
CA ALA A 12 7.27 -18.40 -10.72
C ALA A 12 6.11 -19.39 -10.53
N GLY A 13 4.88 -18.87 -10.49
CA GLY A 13 3.67 -19.71 -10.42
C GLY A 13 3.37 -20.44 -11.74
N GLU A 14 3.78 -19.83 -12.85
CA GLU A 14 3.64 -20.37 -14.20
C GLU A 14 4.95 -20.17 -14.98
N ILE A 15 5.34 -21.18 -15.76
CA ILE A 15 6.42 -21.09 -16.74
C ILE A 15 5.77 -21.30 -18.10
N VAL A 16 5.97 -20.35 -18.99
CA VAL A 16 5.36 -20.29 -20.33
C VAL A 16 6.42 -20.42 -21.41
N GLU A 17 6.02 -20.80 -22.62
CA GLU A 17 6.95 -20.87 -23.74
C GLU A 17 7.34 -19.47 -24.27
N THR A 18 8.47 -19.43 -24.98
CA THR A 18 8.94 -18.19 -25.60
C THR A 18 7.92 -17.68 -26.62
N GLY A 19 7.53 -16.42 -26.49
CA GLY A 19 6.56 -15.76 -27.38
C GLY A 19 5.11 -15.80 -26.87
N GLU A 20 4.80 -16.51 -25.78
CA GLU A 20 3.46 -16.49 -25.19
C GLU A 20 3.11 -15.15 -24.51
N ARG A 21 4.12 -14.37 -24.11
CA ARG A 21 3.97 -13.02 -23.57
C ARG A 21 4.58 -12.02 -24.54
N SER A 22 3.92 -10.88 -24.73
CA SER A 22 4.48 -9.84 -25.58
C SER A 22 5.69 -9.18 -24.90
N PRO A 23 6.68 -8.68 -25.66
CA PRO A 23 7.84 -7.99 -25.10
C PRO A 23 7.46 -6.81 -24.19
N GLU A 24 6.36 -6.12 -24.49
CA GLU A 24 5.88 -4.95 -23.75
C GLU A 24 5.29 -5.29 -22.37
N SER A 25 4.88 -6.55 -22.13
CA SER A 25 4.38 -6.99 -20.83
C SER A 25 5.46 -7.61 -19.94
N MET A 26 6.71 -7.64 -20.40
CA MET A 26 7.83 -8.17 -19.62
C MET A 26 8.28 -7.17 -18.56
N HIS A 27 8.01 -7.48 -17.29
CA HIS A 27 8.42 -6.64 -16.17
C HIS A 27 9.92 -6.76 -15.84
N LEU A 28 10.52 -7.92 -16.09
CA LEU A 28 11.92 -8.22 -15.81
C LEU A 28 12.54 -8.92 -17.03
N PRO A 29 13.52 -8.31 -17.71
CA PRO A 29 14.22 -8.94 -18.82
C PRO A 29 14.93 -10.22 -18.39
N GLY A 30 14.89 -11.26 -19.24
CA GLY A 30 15.52 -12.56 -18.95
C GLY A 30 17.04 -12.50 -18.74
N LEU A 31 17.71 -11.43 -19.22
CA LEU A 31 19.13 -11.16 -18.94
C LEU A 31 19.43 -11.13 -17.43
N ASN A 32 18.44 -10.72 -16.63
CA ASN A 32 18.60 -10.49 -15.19
C ASN A 32 18.22 -11.72 -14.36
N VAL A 33 17.99 -12.88 -15.01
CA VAL A 33 17.56 -14.13 -14.38
C VAL A 33 18.53 -15.25 -14.72
N ASN A 34 19.25 -15.77 -13.72
CA ASN A 34 20.21 -16.86 -13.92
C ASN A 34 19.57 -18.24 -13.71
N ARG A 35 18.56 -18.34 -12.85
CA ARG A 35 17.87 -19.60 -12.51
C ARG A 35 16.38 -19.33 -12.33
N LEU A 36 15.54 -20.18 -12.93
CA LEU A 36 14.09 -20.12 -12.84
C LEU A 36 13.56 -21.47 -12.36
N PHE A 37 12.63 -21.46 -11.40
CA PHE A 37 11.93 -22.64 -10.96
C PHE A 37 10.43 -22.36 -10.74
N LYS A 38 9.61 -23.40 -10.86
CA LYS A 38 8.17 -23.31 -10.64
C LYS A 38 7.84 -23.59 -9.18
N GLY A 39 7.13 -22.67 -8.54
CA GLY A 39 6.68 -22.82 -7.15
C GLY A 39 5.38 -23.62 -7.04
N GLU A 40 5.21 -24.33 -5.93
CA GLU A 40 4.04 -25.20 -5.68
C GLU A 40 2.99 -24.57 -4.74
N GLU A 41 3.40 -23.72 -3.80
CA GLU A 41 2.52 -23.09 -2.81
C GLU A 41 2.44 -21.57 -3.00
N TRP A 42 1.22 -21.04 -3.12
CA TRP A 42 0.93 -19.61 -3.32
C TRP A 42 -0.26 -19.17 -2.45
N GLY A 43 -0.53 -17.86 -2.38
CA GLY A 43 -1.84 -17.39 -1.91
C GLY A 43 -1.99 -17.08 -0.41
N LYS A 44 -0.89 -16.98 0.37
CA LYS A 44 -0.99 -16.76 1.82
C LYS A 44 -1.32 -15.28 2.13
N ILE A 45 -2.49 -15.03 2.70
CA ILE A 45 -2.94 -13.71 3.16
C ILE A 45 -2.55 -13.51 4.64
N GLU A 46 -1.79 -12.46 4.96
CA GLU A 46 -1.38 -12.14 6.34
C GLU A 46 -2.51 -11.47 7.13
N VAL A 47 -3.15 -10.44 6.55
CA VAL A 47 -4.26 -9.71 7.18
C VAL A 47 -5.45 -9.68 6.22
N LEU A 48 -6.39 -10.61 6.41
CA LEU A 48 -7.63 -10.63 5.66
C LEU A 48 -8.56 -9.52 6.16
N LYS A 49 -8.87 -8.55 5.30
CA LYS A 49 -9.89 -7.54 5.56
C LYS A 49 -10.88 -7.47 4.41
N LEU A 50 -12.14 -7.71 4.76
CA LEU A 50 -13.25 -7.75 3.80
C LEU A 50 -14.16 -6.55 4.00
N ASP A 51 -14.86 -6.18 2.94
CA ASP A 51 -16.02 -5.29 3.02
C ASP A 51 -17.15 -6.03 3.73
N GLU A 52 -17.48 -5.57 4.94
CA GLU A 52 -18.52 -6.13 5.80
C GLU A 52 -19.88 -5.46 5.58
N GLY A 53 -19.98 -4.48 4.66
CA GLY A 53 -21.18 -3.69 4.44
C GLY A 53 -21.44 -2.65 5.55
N ASP A 54 -22.37 -1.72 5.29
CA ASP A 54 -22.67 -0.59 6.18
C ASP A 54 -23.77 -0.98 7.19
N ASP A 55 -23.55 -2.04 7.97
CA ASP A 55 -24.61 -2.68 8.77
C ASP A 55 -24.75 -2.15 10.21
N ASN A 56 -24.06 -1.07 10.61
CA ASN A 56 -24.31 -0.45 11.90
C ASN A 56 -24.07 1.06 11.92
N LYS A 57 -25.04 1.81 12.47
CA LYS A 57 -24.82 3.18 12.98
C LYS A 57 -23.78 3.13 14.08
N LYS A 58 -22.51 3.22 13.69
CA LYS A 58 -21.40 3.33 14.63
C LYS A 58 -21.40 4.76 15.20
N GLU A 59 -21.32 4.88 16.52
CA GLU A 59 -21.16 6.20 17.15
C GLU A 59 -19.90 6.88 16.63
N MET A 60 -20.02 8.16 16.29
CA MET A 60 -18.92 8.94 15.72
C MET A 60 -17.82 9.11 16.78
N THR A 61 -16.64 8.58 16.48
CA THR A 61 -15.47 8.67 17.36
C THR A 61 -14.68 9.94 17.09
N THR A 62 -13.78 10.32 18.01
CA THR A 62 -12.81 11.41 17.77
C THR A 62 -11.97 11.17 16.51
N ARG A 63 -11.69 9.89 16.16
CA ARG A 63 -10.98 9.55 14.93
C ARG A 63 -11.79 9.87 13.69
N ASP A 64 -13.10 9.61 13.72
CA ASP A 64 -14.00 9.92 12.61
C ASP A 64 -14.10 11.43 12.39
N VAL A 65 -14.17 12.21 13.47
CA VAL A 65 -14.16 13.69 13.39
C VAL A 65 -12.87 14.21 12.73
N ILE A 66 -11.71 13.68 13.14
CA ILE A 66 -10.42 14.06 12.55
C ILE A 66 -10.36 13.65 11.07
N ALA A 67 -10.80 12.43 10.74
CA ALA A 67 -10.81 11.93 9.37
C ALA A 67 -11.74 12.75 8.46
N GLN A 68 -12.94 13.13 8.93
CA GLN A 68 -13.85 14.00 8.19
C GLN A 68 -13.27 15.40 7.97
N ARG A 69 -12.56 15.95 8.96
CA ARG A 69 -11.87 17.23 8.78
C ARG A 69 -10.72 17.11 7.77
N ALA A 70 -9.89 16.08 7.88
CA ALA A 70 -8.80 15.82 6.94
C ALA A 70 -9.33 15.58 5.52
N ALA A 71 -10.49 14.93 5.39
CA ALA A 71 -11.13 14.70 4.11
C ALA A 71 -11.41 15.99 3.33
N LYS A 72 -11.60 17.13 4.01
CA LYS A 72 -11.83 18.44 3.37
C LYS A 72 -10.59 19.03 2.70
N GLU A 73 -9.39 18.52 3.00
CA GLU A 73 -8.16 18.95 2.35
C GLU A 73 -8.02 18.32 0.95
N PHE A 74 -8.73 17.21 0.66
CA PHE A 74 -8.65 16.55 -0.63
C PHE A 74 -9.34 17.35 -1.75
N VAL A 75 -8.56 17.61 -2.80
CA VAL A 75 -9.02 18.19 -4.06
C VAL A 75 -9.38 17.05 -5.03
N PRO A 76 -10.55 17.06 -5.68
CA PRO A 76 -10.90 16.02 -6.67
C PRO A 76 -9.83 15.86 -7.75
N GLY A 77 -9.46 14.62 -8.05
CA GLY A 77 -8.40 14.29 -9.02
C GLY A 77 -6.98 14.46 -8.51
N SER A 78 -6.78 14.89 -7.26
CA SER A 78 -5.44 14.89 -6.64
C SER A 78 -4.99 13.48 -6.26
N SER A 79 -3.69 13.33 -6.12
CA SER A 79 -3.01 12.12 -5.66
C SER A 79 -2.62 12.23 -4.19
N CYS A 80 -2.79 11.14 -3.44
CA CYS A 80 -2.40 11.13 -2.05
C CYS A 80 -1.78 9.81 -1.61
N ASN A 81 -0.88 9.88 -0.62
CA ASN A 81 -0.51 8.72 0.16
C ASN A 81 -1.14 8.83 1.55
N THR A 82 -1.94 7.83 1.91
CA THR A 82 -2.54 7.72 3.24
C THR A 82 -1.82 6.59 3.97
N GLY A 83 -1.04 6.90 5.02
CA GLY A 83 -0.49 5.81 5.85
C GLY A 83 -1.59 4.97 6.50
N TRP A 84 -1.27 3.91 7.22
CA TRP A 84 -2.25 3.02 7.89
C TRP A 84 -3.32 3.67 8.83
N ALA A 85 -4.55 3.12 8.90
CA ALA A 85 -5.64 3.46 9.84
C ALA A 85 -6.47 4.74 9.55
N CYS A 86 -6.54 5.71 10.47
CA CYS A 86 -7.43 6.91 10.44
C CYS A 86 -7.38 7.73 9.13
N ARG A 87 -6.39 7.44 8.29
CA ARG A 87 -6.03 8.14 7.07
C ARG A 87 -6.73 7.54 5.85
N THR A 88 -6.99 6.23 5.84
CA THR A 88 -7.87 5.55 4.86
C THR A 88 -9.31 6.04 5.00
N LEU A 89 -9.77 6.30 6.23
CA LEU A 89 -11.10 6.87 6.47
C LEU A 89 -11.27 8.24 5.81
N ALA A 90 -10.21 9.06 5.73
CA ALA A 90 -10.30 10.39 5.14
C ALA A 90 -10.55 10.32 3.62
N SER A 91 -9.87 9.43 2.91
CA SER A 91 -10.13 9.19 1.48
C SER A 91 -11.51 8.59 1.26
N ASP A 92 -11.96 7.69 2.15
CA ASP A 92 -13.31 7.11 2.09
C ASP A 92 -14.40 8.18 2.25
N TYR A 93 -14.24 9.10 3.21
CA TYR A 93 -15.16 10.23 3.38
C TYR A 93 -15.15 11.16 2.17
N ALA A 94 -13.98 11.45 1.58
CA ALA A 94 -13.92 12.25 0.36
C ALA A 94 -14.61 11.59 -0.82
N ALA A 95 -14.41 10.27 -1.00
CA ALA A 95 -15.10 9.49 -2.03
C ALA A 95 -16.62 9.48 -1.84
N LYS A 96 -17.11 9.37 -0.59
CA LYS A 96 -18.55 9.46 -0.26
C LYS A 96 -19.16 10.83 -0.60
N ASP A 97 -18.37 11.90 -0.56
CA ASP A 97 -18.77 13.24 -0.99
C ASP A 97 -18.62 13.45 -2.52
N GLY A 98 -18.28 12.41 -3.29
CA GLY A 98 -18.05 12.49 -4.73
C GLY A 98 -16.70 13.12 -5.12
N ARG A 99 -15.77 13.25 -4.18
CA ARG A 99 -14.44 13.84 -4.39
C ARG A 99 -13.41 12.72 -4.47
N HIS A 100 -13.35 12.06 -5.63
CA HIS A 100 -12.37 11.00 -5.88
C HIS A 100 -10.94 11.56 -5.87
N VAL A 101 -10.03 10.81 -5.26
CA VAL A 101 -8.60 11.07 -5.21
C VAL A 101 -7.85 9.76 -5.48
N PHE A 102 -6.71 9.86 -6.15
CA PHE A 102 -5.88 8.71 -6.46
C PHE A 102 -5.06 8.32 -5.24
N VAL A 103 -5.45 7.24 -4.57
CA VAL A 103 -4.77 6.75 -3.37
C VAL A 103 -3.58 5.89 -3.77
N GLN A 104 -2.38 6.36 -3.49
CA GLN A 104 -1.11 5.66 -3.70
C GLN A 104 -0.75 4.85 -2.46
N SER A 105 -0.28 3.62 -2.69
CA SER A 105 0.30 2.75 -1.67
C SER A 105 1.77 2.49 -1.97
N GLU A 106 2.62 2.66 -0.96
CA GLU A 106 4.09 2.63 -1.10
C GLU A 106 4.64 1.29 -1.61
N ASN A 107 3.89 0.19 -1.47
CA ASN A 107 4.24 -1.13 -1.97
C ASN A 107 4.07 -1.30 -3.48
N GLY A 108 3.63 -0.27 -4.22
CA GLY A 108 3.68 -0.28 -5.69
C GLY A 108 2.32 -0.36 -6.37
N VAL A 109 1.31 0.30 -5.81
CA VAL A 109 -0.01 0.40 -6.44
C VAL A 109 -0.57 1.81 -6.28
N ILE A 110 -1.28 2.30 -7.29
CA ILE A 110 -2.05 3.54 -7.24
C ILE A 110 -3.50 3.27 -7.60
N ASP A 111 -4.38 4.06 -6.99
CA ASP A 111 -5.83 4.02 -7.12
C ASP A 111 -6.40 2.69 -6.62
N VAL A 112 -6.23 2.50 -5.31
CA VAL A 112 -6.79 1.36 -4.58
C VAL A 112 -8.19 1.72 -4.10
N GLY A 113 -9.14 0.81 -4.31
CA GLY A 113 -10.48 0.90 -3.75
C GLY A 113 -10.51 0.50 -2.28
N GLY A 114 -11.73 0.25 -1.80
CA GLY A 114 -11.96 -0.28 -0.46
C GLY A 114 -11.51 -1.74 -0.30
N TYR A 115 -11.98 -2.36 0.77
CA TYR A 115 -11.75 -3.78 1.01
C TYR A 115 -12.54 -4.64 0.00
N PRO A 116 -12.00 -5.80 -0.42
CA PRO A 116 -12.71 -6.72 -1.32
C PRO A 116 -13.90 -7.38 -0.61
N LYS A 117 -14.91 -7.80 -1.36
CA LYS A 117 -15.96 -8.68 -0.82
C LYS A 117 -15.42 -10.10 -0.65
N LYS A 118 -16.13 -10.91 0.13
CA LYS A 118 -15.80 -12.34 0.27
C LYS A 118 -15.81 -13.05 -1.09
N GLY A 119 -14.71 -13.71 -1.42
CA GLY A 119 -14.46 -14.37 -2.70
C GLY A 119 -13.74 -13.48 -3.73
N GLU A 120 -13.58 -12.18 -3.46
CA GLU A 120 -12.85 -11.23 -4.30
C GLU A 120 -11.45 -10.91 -3.72
N GLU A 121 -11.11 -11.44 -2.53
CA GLU A 121 -9.79 -11.24 -1.93
C GLU A 121 -8.66 -11.91 -2.71
N SER A 122 -7.50 -11.26 -2.75
CA SER A 122 -6.28 -11.79 -3.35
C SER A 122 -5.07 -11.51 -2.46
N SER A 123 -4.17 -12.49 -2.30
CA SER A 123 -2.90 -12.31 -1.60
C SER A 123 -1.97 -11.32 -2.27
N ASP A 124 -2.14 -11.09 -3.57
CA ASP A 124 -1.27 -10.24 -4.38
C ASP A 124 -1.74 -8.77 -4.33
N CYS A 125 -2.95 -8.53 -3.82
CA CYS A 125 -3.56 -7.21 -3.73
C CYS A 125 -3.66 -6.79 -2.25
N ILE A 126 -2.59 -6.20 -1.74
CA ILE A 126 -2.52 -5.69 -0.35
C ILE A 126 -2.06 -4.23 -0.31
N ASN A 127 -2.45 -3.51 0.73
CA ASN A 127 -1.91 -2.18 1.03
C ASN A 127 -0.60 -2.26 1.83
N ALA A 128 0.00 -1.10 2.12
CA ALA A 128 1.20 -1.00 2.98
C ALA A 128 1.01 -1.57 4.40
N GLY A 129 -0.23 -1.63 4.89
CA GLY A 129 -0.62 -2.26 6.16
C GLY A 129 -0.80 -3.78 6.07
N LYS A 130 -0.60 -4.37 4.88
CA LYS A 130 -0.79 -5.79 4.55
C LYS A 130 -2.23 -6.28 4.57
N GLU A 131 -3.18 -5.35 4.60
CA GLU A 131 -4.60 -5.65 4.49
C GLU A 131 -4.95 -5.87 3.02
N THR A 132 -5.83 -6.83 2.74
CA THR A 132 -6.37 -7.07 1.40
C THR A 132 -7.11 -5.84 0.87
N ILE A 133 -6.85 -5.47 -0.38
CA ILE A 133 -7.47 -4.34 -1.06
C ILE A 133 -7.98 -4.74 -2.44
N LEU A 134 -8.85 -3.90 -3.01
CA LEU A 134 -9.38 -4.09 -4.35
C LEU A 134 -8.86 -3.00 -5.30
N PRO A 135 -8.00 -3.32 -6.29
CA PRO A 135 -7.69 -2.41 -7.37
C PRO A 135 -8.95 -2.05 -8.16
N ILE A 136 -9.17 -0.77 -8.49
CA ILE A 136 -10.34 -0.30 -9.22
C ILE A 136 -9.99 0.03 -10.69
N PRO A 137 -10.96 0.23 -11.60
CA PRO A 137 -10.67 0.63 -12.96
C PRO A 137 -9.83 1.92 -13.01
N GLY A 138 -8.67 1.85 -13.66
CA GLY A 138 -7.68 2.94 -13.68
C GLY A 138 -6.47 2.71 -12.76
N ALA A 139 -6.54 1.71 -11.86
CA ALA A 139 -5.43 1.32 -11.03
C ALA A 139 -4.20 0.90 -11.84
N SER A 140 -3.02 1.18 -11.30
CA SER A 140 -1.74 0.79 -11.89
C SER A 140 -0.80 0.21 -10.84
N THR A 141 0.02 -0.75 -11.25
CA THR A 141 1.06 -1.36 -10.39
C THR A 141 2.45 -1.03 -10.90
N PHE A 142 3.42 -0.98 -9.99
CA PHE A 142 4.80 -0.61 -10.30
C PHE A 142 5.78 -1.14 -9.24
N GLY A 143 7.06 -1.21 -9.60
CA GLY A 143 8.11 -1.59 -8.66
C GLY A 143 8.27 -0.60 -7.50
N SER A 144 8.82 -1.07 -6.37
CA SER A 144 9.05 -0.22 -5.19
C SER A 144 10.00 0.94 -5.48
N ASP A 145 10.96 0.76 -6.38
CA ASP A 145 11.86 1.81 -6.86
C ASP A 145 11.10 2.96 -7.54
N VAL A 146 10.14 2.65 -8.41
CA VAL A 146 9.25 3.64 -9.04
C VAL A 146 8.33 4.28 -7.99
N SER A 147 7.73 3.48 -7.11
CA SER A 147 6.87 3.95 -6.02
C SER A 147 7.57 5.01 -5.16
N PHE A 148 8.77 4.69 -4.67
CA PHE A 148 9.55 5.63 -3.87
C PHE A 148 10.15 6.76 -4.72
N GLY A 149 10.34 6.55 -6.03
CA GLY A 149 10.66 7.62 -6.99
C GLY A 149 9.56 8.66 -7.06
N GLN A 150 8.30 8.24 -7.17
CA GLN A 150 7.13 9.13 -7.14
C GLN A 150 7.03 9.89 -5.83
N ILE A 151 7.16 9.19 -4.69
CA ILE A 151 7.09 9.79 -3.35
C ILE A 151 8.21 10.82 -3.16
N ARG A 152 9.47 10.45 -3.41
CA ARG A 152 10.61 11.35 -3.20
C ARG A 152 10.69 12.47 -4.24
N GLY A 153 10.18 12.23 -5.44
CA GLY A 153 10.13 13.22 -6.51
C GLY A 153 9.05 14.29 -6.31
N GLY A 154 8.21 14.16 -5.27
CA GLY A 154 7.14 15.11 -5.01
C GLY A 154 5.99 15.01 -6.02
N HIS A 155 5.77 13.82 -6.60
CA HIS A 155 4.67 13.59 -7.55
C HIS A 155 3.31 13.40 -6.85
N LEU A 156 3.29 13.27 -5.53
CA LEU A 156 2.07 13.20 -4.74
C LEU A 156 1.65 14.59 -4.29
N ASP A 157 0.37 14.93 -4.50
CA ASP A 157 -0.18 16.23 -4.08
C ASP A 157 -0.30 16.32 -2.55
N MET A 158 -0.53 15.19 -1.88
CA MET A 158 -0.74 15.15 -0.43
C MET A 158 -0.20 13.87 0.21
N THR A 159 0.31 14.02 1.43
CA THR A 159 0.62 12.90 2.31
C THR A 159 -0.09 13.09 3.64
N VAL A 160 -0.90 12.11 4.05
CA VAL A 160 -1.56 12.11 5.35
C VAL A 160 -0.84 11.10 6.24
N LEU A 161 -0.33 11.55 7.38
CA LEU A 161 0.40 10.73 8.36
C LEU A 161 -0.07 11.04 9.77
N GLY A 162 0.16 10.08 10.66
CA GLY A 162 -0.05 10.23 12.09
C GLY A 162 1.29 10.49 12.76
N ALA A 163 1.24 11.27 13.84
CA ALA A 163 2.39 11.63 14.64
C ALA A 163 2.18 11.22 16.09
N LEU A 164 3.27 10.89 16.80
CA LEU A 164 3.26 10.84 18.26
C LEU A 164 3.42 12.26 18.80
N GLU A 165 4.33 13.03 18.21
CA GLU A 165 4.60 14.43 18.55
C GLU A 165 4.89 15.22 17.27
N CYS A 166 4.52 16.51 17.28
CA CYS A 166 4.89 17.48 16.24
C CYS A 166 5.50 18.72 16.90
N SER A 167 6.60 19.24 16.35
CA SER A 167 7.17 20.52 16.80
C SER A 167 6.41 21.71 16.21
N GLN A 168 6.56 22.90 16.81
CA GLN A 168 5.98 24.14 16.28
C GLN A 168 6.50 24.52 14.88
N TYR A 169 7.63 23.94 14.45
CA TYR A 169 8.26 24.23 13.16
C TYR A 169 8.02 23.12 12.13
N GLY A 170 7.28 22.07 12.48
CA GLY A 170 6.90 21.00 11.56
C GLY A 170 7.77 19.74 11.62
N ASP A 171 8.60 19.57 12.65
CA ASP A 171 9.27 18.27 12.87
C ASP A 171 8.23 17.24 13.33
N ILE A 172 8.34 16.01 12.82
CA ILE A 172 7.42 14.91 13.14
C ILE A 172 8.18 13.78 13.82
N ALA A 173 7.67 13.32 14.96
CA ALA A 173 8.16 12.11 15.64
C ALA A 173 7.09 11.02 15.58
N ASN A 174 7.34 9.94 14.84
CA ASN A 174 6.38 8.83 14.70
C ASN A 174 6.99 7.43 14.51
N TYR A 175 8.32 7.29 14.58
CA TYR A 175 9.01 6.03 14.24
C TYR A 175 9.67 5.31 15.43
N MET A 176 9.90 6.00 16.56
CA MET A 176 10.64 5.40 17.68
C MET A 176 10.27 6.04 19.02
N ILE A 177 10.20 5.19 20.04
CA ILE A 177 10.25 5.53 21.46
C ILE A 177 11.41 4.69 22.07
N PRO A 178 12.58 5.30 22.33
CA PRO A 178 13.74 4.59 22.84
C PRO A 178 13.40 3.73 24.07
N GLY A 179 13.86 2.47 24.06
CA GLY A 179 13.59 1.51 25.15
C GLY A 179 12.17 0.95 25.23
N LYS A 180 11.24 1.35 24.34
CA LYS A 180 9.85 0.85 24.33
C LYS A 180 9.39 0.35 22.97
N MET A 181 9.60 1.14 21.92
CA MET A 181 9.07 0.89 20.59
C MET A 181 10.08 1.34 19.54
N VAL A 182 10.46 0.44 18.65
CA VAL A 182 11.16 0.80 17.42
C VAL A 182 10.31 0.24 16.30
N THR A 183 9.64 1.10 15.54
CA THR A 183 9.12 0.68 14.24
C THR A 183 10.25 0.88 13.23
N ARG A 184 10.50 -0.10 12.36
CA ARG A 184 11.39 0.18 11.22
C ARG A 184 10.66 1.22 10.36
N HIS A 185 11.39 2.20 9.81
CA HIS A 185 10.84 3.11 8.80
C HIS A 185 10.13 2.25 7.72
N GLY A 186 8.80 2.43 7.56
CA GLY A 186 7.95 1.68 6.62
C GLY A 186 7.45 0.30 7.08
N TRP A 187 7.86 -0.25 8.25
CA TRP A 187 7.50 -1.63 8.63
C TRP A 187 7.27 -1.82 10.13
N ARG A 188 6.06 -2.29 10.49
CA ARG A 188 5.77 -2.83 11.82
C ARG A 188 5.99 -4.33 11.80
N HIS A 189 7.20 -4.79 12.12
CA HIS A 189 7.35 -6.12 12.72
C HIS A 189 7.14 -5.98 14.22
N GLY A 190 5.92 -6.29 14.67
CA GLY A 190 5.64 -6.55 16.07
C GLY A 190 6.33 -7.83 16.53
N SER A 191 7.66 -7.84 16.61
CA SER A 191 8.35 -8.74 17.51
C SER A 191 8.91 -7.91 18.65
N ARG A 192 8.32 -8.06 19.82
CA ARG A 192 8.95 -7.71 21.09
C ARG A 192 10.22 -8.57 21.21
N ARG A 193 11.31 -8.19 20.58
CA ARG A 193 12.62 -8.69 21.01
C ARG A 193 12.97 -7.91 22.26
N LYS A 194 12.66 -8.53 23.41
CA LYS A 194 13.35 -8.26 24.66
C LYS A 194 14.84 -8.51 24.39
N PHE A 195 15.65 -7.45 24.45
CA PHE A 195 17.02 -7.60 24.88
C PHE A 195 17.02 -7.58 26.41
#